data_AF-A0A973BRC9-F1
#
_entry.id   AF-A0A973BRC9-F1
#
_cell.length_a   1.000
_cell.length_b   1.000
_cell.length_c   1.000
_cell.angle_alpha   90.00
_cell.angle_beta   90.00
_cell.angle_gamma   90.00
#
_symmetry.space_group_name_H-M   'P 1'
#
loop_
_entity.id
_entity.type
_entity.pdbx_description
1 polymer ?
#
loop_
_entity_poly.entity_id
_entity_poly.type
_entity_poly.pdbx_seq_one_letter_code
_entity_poly.pdbx_strand_id
1 'polypeptide(L)'
;MPHIPSDYENVFEKKMSWAERQRMATLVAVISYFTLIGWVVAMVIYDKHQSSLASFHLRQSLGLIITGAVLSLIPLVGWILNIGVLLAWAVGLYGAIRGLENKVPLLGGFYQQHLDFIK
;
A
#
# COMPACT_ATOMS: atom_id res chain seq x y z
N MET A 1 -33.41 17.73 -25.86
CA MET A 1 -32.30 16.95 -25.25
C MET A 1 -32.48 15.50 -25.64
N PRO A 2 -31.44 14.78 -26.09
CA PRO A 2 -31.55 13.36 -26.37
C PRO A 2 -31.92 12.59 -25.09
N HIS A 3 -32.90 11.68 -25.19
CA HIS A 3 -33.31 10.81 -24.10
C HIS A 3 -32.27 9.69 -23.94
N ILE A 4 -31.42 9.77 -22.93
CA ILE A 4 -30.49 8.69 -22.58
C ILE A 4 -31.29 7.64 -21.80
N PRO A 5 -31.29 6.36 -22.23
CA PRO A 5 -31.97 5.31 -21.47
C PRO A 5 -31.38 5.17 -20.06
N SER A 6 -32.24 4.97 -19.05
CA SER A 6 -31.88 4.81 -17.62
C SER A 6 -30.77 3.78 -17.37
N ASP A 7 -30.71 2.78 -18.25
CA ASP A 7 -29.81 1.64 -18.12
C ASP A 7 -28.34 2.06 -18.34
N TYR A 8 -28.11 3.09 -19.16
CA TYR A 8 -26.77 3.66 -19.38
C TYR A 8 -26.27 4.43 -18.15
N GLU A 9 -27.16 5.13 -17.46
CA GLU A 9 -26.84 5.94 -16.28
C GLU A 9 -26.35 5.04 -15.14
N ASN A 10 -27.07 3.94 -14.85
CA ASN A 10 -26.67 2.96 -13.84
C ASN A 10 -25.30 2.30 -14.13
N VAL A 11 -25.01 1.99 -15.41
CA VAL A 11 -23.73 1.41 -15.82
C VAL A 11 -22.59 2.43 -15.66
N PHE A 12 -22.87 3.69 -16.00
CA PHE A 12 -21.92 4.78 -15.90
C PHE A 12 -21.55 5.09 -14.44
N GLU A 13 -22.55 5.28 -13.57
CA GLU A 13 -22.36 5.52 -12.14
C GLU A 13 -21.57 4.40 -11.48
N LYS A 14 -21.92 3.15 -11.79
CA LYS A 14 -21.20 1.98 -11.28
C LYS A 14 -19.73 2.03 -11.69
N LYS A 15 -19.41 2.27 -12.97
CA LYS A 15 -18.03 2.38 -13.46
C LYS A 15 -17.26 3.51 -12.77
N MET A 16 -17.90 4.66 -12.56
CA MET A 16 -17.32 5.80 -11.85
C MET A 16 -16.99 5.43 -10.39
N SER A 17 -17.91 4.78 -9.68
CA SER A 17 -17.70 4.31 -8.31
C SER A 17 -16.53 3.34 -8.19
N TRP A 18 -16.37 2.40 -9.13
CA TRP A 18 -15.21 1.49 -9.15
C TRP A 18 -13.89 2.24 -9.35
N ALA A 19 -13.87 3.22 -10.26
CA ALA A 19 -12.70 4.04 -10.50
C ALA A 19 -12.30 4.86 -9.26
N GLU A 20 -13.27 5.43 -8.55
CA GLU A 20 -13.05 6.14 -7.29
C GLU A 20 -12.51 5.23 -6.19
N ARG A 21 -13.11 4.05 -6.00
CA ARG A 21 -12.64 3.05 -5.03
C ARG A 21 -11.20 2.64 -5.32
N GLN A 22 -10.88 2.40 -6.59
CA GLN A 22 -9.51 2.04 -6.99
C GLN A 22 -8.54 3.20 -6.75
N ARG A 23 -8.94 4.43 -7.05
CA ARG A 23 -8.12 5.62 -6.80
C ARG A 23 -7.84 5.80 -5.31
N MET A 24 -8.84 5.62 -4.45
CA MET A 24 -8.67 5.68 -2.99
C MET A 24 -7.73 4.58 -2.50
N ALA A 25 -7.88 3.35 -2.99
CA ALA A 25 -6.99 2.24 -2.66
C ALA A 25 -5.53 2.55 -3.01
N THR A 26 -5.27 3.03 -4.23
CA THR A 26 -3.92 3.43 -4.68
C THR A 26 -3.36 4.59 -3.84
N LEU A 27 -4.18 5.60 -3.52
CA LEU A 27 -3.74 6.72 -2.68
C LEU A 27 -3.28 6.24 -1.31
N VAL A 28 -4.06 5.40 -0.64
CA VAL A 28 -3.70 4.82 0.66
C VAL A 28 -2.42 3.99 0.55
N ALA A 29 -2.32 3.14 -0.48
CA ALA A 29 -1.15 2.32 -0.73
C ALA A 29 0.12 3.17 -0.87
N VAL A 30 0.09 4.25 -1.66
CA VAL A 30 1.25 5.15 -1.87
C VAL A 30 1.61 5.93 -0.59
N ILE A 31 0.62 6.51 0.09
CA ILE A 31 0.84 7.29 1.31
C ILE A 31 1.51 6.42 2.40
N SER A 32 1.23 5.12 2.43
CA SER A 32 1.83 4.19 3.39
C SER A 32 3.37 4.11 3.33
N TYR A 33 3.99 4.54 2.21
CA TYR A 33 5.44 4.51 1.98
C TYR A 33 6.15 5.86 2.16
N PHE A 34 5.50 6.90 2.71
CA PHE A 34 6.18 8.20 2.86
C PHE A 34 7.12 8.24 4.07
N THR A 35 6.60 7.91 5.26
CA THR A 35 7.33 7.77 6.52
C THR A 35 6.43 7.00 7.49
N LEU A 36 6.86 6.79 8.73
CA LEU A 36 5.93 6.32 9.78
C LEU A 36 4.71 7.25 9.95
N ILE A 37 4.88 8.57 9.76
CA ILE A 37 3.77 9.53 9.82
C ILE A 37 2.81 9.29 8.65
N GLY A 38 3.35 9.14 7.43
CA GLY A 38 2.55 8.79 6.25
C GLY A 38 1.80 7.48 6.44
N TRP A 39 2.46 6.48 7.03
CA TRP A 39 1.86 5.20 7.34
C TRP A 39 0.66 5.31 8.30
N VAL A 40 0.79 6.09 9.39
CA VAL A 40 -0.34 6.35 10.31
C VAL A 40 -1.49 7.06 9.60
N VAL A 41 -1.20 8.06 8.76
CA VAL A 41 -2.24 8.75 7.96
C VAL A 41 -2.93 7.77 7.00
N ALA A 42 -2.18 6.90 6.34
CA ALA A 42 -2.74 5.88 5.45
C ALA A 42 -3.67 4.92 6.22
N MET A 43 -3.31 4.49 7.43
CA MET A 43 -4.15 3.66 8.29
C MET A 43 -5.48 4.34 8.65
N VAL A 44 -5.46 5.64 8.97
CA VAL A 44 -6.69 6.40 9.29
C VAL A 44 -7.62 6.51 8.08
N ILE A 45 -7.07 6.67 6.87
CA ILE A 45 -7.88 6.71 5.64
C ILE A 45 -8.40 5.31 5.29
N TYR A 46 -7.57 4.28 5.45
CA TYR A 46 -7.90 2.88 5.21
C TYR A 46 -9.10 2.42 6.04
N ASP A 47 -9.20 2.84 7.31
CA ASP A 47 -10.33 2.50 8.18
C ASP A 47 -11.70 2.85 7.56
N LYS A 48 -11.74 3.93 6.77
CA LYS A 48 -12.94 4.39 6.05
C LYS A 48 -13.06 3.82 4.63
N HIS A 49 -11.94 3.42 4.03
CA HIS A 49 -11.84 3.03 2.62
C HIS A 49 -11.03 1.74 2.44
N GLN A 50 -11.51 0.66 3.06
CA GLN A 50 -10.84 -0.63 3.04
C GLN A 50 -10.73 -1.20 1.62
N SER A 51 -9.57 -1.76 1.30
CA SER A 51 -9.30 -2.48 0.05
C SER A 51 -8.12 -3.44 0.23
N SER A 52 -8.08 -4.50 -0.58
CA SER A 52 -6.98 -5.47 -0.55
C SER A 52 -5.65 -4.80 -0.88
N LEU A 53 -5.63 -3.92 -1.89
CA LEU A 53 -4.44 -3.19 -2.30
C LEU A 53 -3.88 -2.32 -1.17
N ALA A 54 -4.75 -1.57 -0.49
CA ALA A 54 -4.35 -0.74 0.63
C ALA A 54 -3.81 -1.57 1.79
N SER A 55 -4.53 -2.62 2.22
CA SER A 55 -4.09 -3.45 3.34
C SER A 55 -2.81 -4.22 3.03
N PHE A 56 -2.64 -4.68 1.78
CA PHE A 56 -1.41 -5.29 1.31
C PHE A 56 -0.21 -4.34 1.46
N HIS A 57 -0.32 -3.12 0.95
CA HIS A 57 0.78 -2.16 0.99
C HIS A 57 1.03 -1.59 2.39
N LEU A 58 0.00 -1.43 3.21
CA LEU A 58 0.14 -1.09 4.63
C LEU A 58 0.97 -2.12 5.40
N ARG A 59 0.75 -3.42 5.14
CA ARG A 59 1.56 -4.51 5.71
C ARG A 59 2.99 -4.49 5.19
N GLN A 60 3.20 -4.34 3.88
CA GLN A 60 4.54 -4.28 3.28
C GLN A 60 5.36 -3.09 3.83
N SER A 61 4.80 -1.88 3.82
CA SER A 61 5.49 -0.68 4.28
C SER A 61 5.77 -0.72 5.78
N LEU A 62 4.82 -1.15 6.61
CA LEU A 62 5.07 -1.33 8.05
C LEU A 62 6.20 -2.33 8.32
N GLY A 63 6.18 -3.47 7.63
CA GLY A 63 7.23 -4.48 7.74
C GLY A 63 8.61 -3.91 7.42
N LEU A 64 8.72 -3.15 6.33
CA LEU A 64 9.96 -2.48 5.96
C LEU A 64 10.39 -1.40 6.95
N ILE A 65 9.45 -0.63 7.53
CA ILE A 65 9.75 0.36 8.58
C ILE A 65 10.38 -0.34 9.78
N ILE A 66 9.76 -1.43 10.25
CA ILE A 66 10.23 -2.19 11.42
C ILE A 66 11.60 -2.81 11.11
N THR A 67 11.76 -3.47 9.97
CA THR A 67 13.04 -4.08 9.57
C THR A 67 14.15 -3.03 9.48
N GLY A 68 13.88 -1.88 8.86
CA GLY A 68 14.86 -0.80 8.75
C GLY A 68 15.25 -0.21 10.10
N ALA A 69 14.29 -0.04 11.00
CA ALA A 69 14.54 0.43 12.36
C ALA A 69 15.41 -0.56 13.16
N VAL A 70 15.11 -1.85 13.12
CA VAL A 70 15.89 -2.89 13.82
C VAL A 70 17.31 -2.97 13.28
N LEU A 71 17.50 -2.98 11.95
CA LEU A 71 18.83 -3.03 11.34
C LEU A 71 19.65 -1.78 11.66
N SER A 72 19.03 -0.61 11.80
CA SER A 72 19.74 0.63 12.15
C SER A 72 20.42 0.57 13.52
N LEU A 73 19.94 -0.30 14.43
CA LEU A 73 20.54 -0.53 15.75
C LEU A 73 21.82 -1.37 15.71
N ILE A 74 22.14 -2.01 14.58
CA ILE A 74 23.34 -2.85 14.39
C ILE A 74 24.37 -2.04 13.59
N PRO A 75 25.45 -1.53 14.22
CA PRO A 75 26.45 -0.73 13.53
C PRO A 75 27.13 -1.50 12.39
N LEU A 76 27.50 -0.77 11.33
CA LEU A 76 28.17 -1.28 10.13
C LEU A 76 27.34 -2.29 9.32
N VAL A 77 27.12 -3.50 9.84
CA VAL A 77 26.42 -4.59 9.14
C VAL A 77 24.97 -4.20 8.87
N GLY A 78 24.24 -3.73 9.89
CA GLY A 78 22.85 -3.34 9.74
C GLY A 78 22.68 -2.14 8.80
N TRP A 79 23.63 -1.20 8.83
CA TRP A 79 23.63 -0.05 7.92
C TRP A 79 23.82 -0.47 6.46
N ILE A 80 24.71 -1.43 6.19
CA ILE A 80 24.89 -2.01 4.85
C ILE A 80 23.62 -2.74 4.40
N LEU A 81 23.03 -3.56 5.28
CA LEU A 81 21.79 -4.28 4.97
C LEU A 81 20.60 -3.33 4.71
N ASN A 82 20.57 -2.16 5.36
CA ASN A 82 19.55 -1.14 5.13
C ASN A 82 19.56 -0.58 3.70
N ILE A 83 20.66 -0.70 2.95
CA ILE A 83 20.67 -0.39 1.52
C ILE A 83 19.71 -1.34 0.78
N GLY A 84 19.69 -2.62 1.13
CA GLY A 84 18.74 -3.60 0.59
C GLY A 84 17.29 -3.30 0.98
N VAL A 85 17.06 -2.84 2.22
CA VAL A 85 15.73 -2.40 2.67
C VAL A 85 15.25 -1.20 1.84
N LEU A 86 16.11 -0.24 1.55
CA LEU A 86 15.79 0.92 0.72
C LEU A 86 15.44 0.52 -0.73
N LEU A 87 16.12 -0.48 -1.29
CA LEU A 87 15.76 -1.04 -2.60
C LEU A 87 14.39 -1.75 -2.56
N ALA A 88 14.14 -2.55 -1.52
CA ALA A 88 12.84 -3.19 -1.32
C ALA A 88 11.71 -2.15 -1.14
N TRP A 89 12.00 -1.03 -0.47
CA TRP A 89 11.08 0.11 -0.33
C TRP A 89 10.70 0.70 -1.68
N ALA A 90 11.68 0.94 -2.56
CA ALA A 90 11.43 1.45 -3.91
C ALA A 90 10.57 0.48 -4.74
N VAL A 91 10.80 -0.83 -4.64
CA VAL A 91 9.99 -1.87 -5.30
C VAL A 91 8.55 -1.86 -4.78
N GLY A 92 8.36 -1.80 -3.46
CA GLY A 92 7.05 -1.74 -2.83
C GLY A 92 6.26 -0.50 -3.26
N LEU A 93 6.90 0.67 -3.21
CA LEU A 93 6.32 1.94 -3.65
C LEU A 93 5.99 1.93 -5.16
N TYR A 94 6.86 1.37 -6.00
CA TYR A 94 6.59 1.20 -7.43
C TYR A 94 5.35 0.32 -7.67
N GLY A 95 5.21 -0.78 -6.93
CA GLY A 95 4.01 -1.62 -6.95
C GLY A 95 2.75 -0.83 -6.56
N ALA A 96 2.83 -0.04 -5.49
CA ALA A 96 1.72 0.79 -5.01
C ALA A 96 1.25 1.80 -6.07
N ILE A 97 2.19 2.51 -6.71
CA ILE A 97 1.90 3.47 -7.79
C ILE A 97 1.17 2.79 -8.96
N ARG A 98 1.51 1.52 -9.24
CA ARG A 98 0.86 0.73 -10.30
C ARG A 98 -0.42 0.03 -9.87
N GLY A 99 -0.79 0.11 -8.60
CA GLY A 99 -1.92 -0.64 -8.05
C GLY A 99 -1.74 -2.16 -8.10
N LEU A 100 -0.50 -2.63 -7.93
CA LEU A 100 -0.13 -4.05 -7.98
C LEU A 100 0.34 -4.55 -6.61
N GLU A 101 -0.21 -5.66 -6.16
CA GLU A 101 0.16 -6.33 -4.89
C GLU A 101 1.45 -7.16 -5.02
N ASN A 102 2.54 -6.49 -5.39
CA ASN A 102 3.85 -7.13 -5.53
C ASN A 102 4.55 -7.25 -4.18
N LYS A 103 4.83 -8.49 -3.75
CA LYS A 103 5.60 -8.74 -2.53
C LYS A 103 7.04 -8.32 -2.74
N VAL A 104 7.62 -7.61 -1.78
CA VAL A 104 9.07 -7.38 -1.79
C VAL A 104 9.79 -8.72 -1.62
N PRO A 105 10.92 -8.94 -2.30
CA PRO A 105 11.63 -10.21 -2.22
C PRO A 105 12.09 -10.52 -0.78
N LEU A 106 12.21 -11.81 -0.47
CA LEU A 106 12.64 -12.38 0.82
C LEU A 106 11.67 -12.15 2.00
N LEU A 107 11.23 -10.91 2.24
CA LEU A 107 10.49 -10.54 3.45
C LEU A 107 9.01 -10.26 3.20
N GLY A 108 8.61 -10.02 1.95
CA GLY A 108 7.25 -9.62 1.64
C GLY A 108 6.19 -10.65 2.03
N GLY A 109 6.51 -11.95 1.96
CA GLY A 109 5.61 -13.01 2.45
C GLY A 109 5.49 -13.00 3.98
N PHE A 110 6.61 -12.81 4.68
CA PHE A 110 6.65 -12.73 6.13
C PHE A 110 5.78 -11.58 6.65
N TYR A 111 5.86 -10.39 6.04
CA TYR A 111 5.04 -9.25 6.42
C TYR A 111 3.54 -9.50 6.25
N GLN A 112 3.14 -10.15 5.14
CA GLN A 112 1.72 -10.44 4.91
C GLN A 112 1.15 -11.43 5.93
N GLN A 113 1.98 -12.36 6.41
CA GLN A 113 1.57 -13.37 7.38
C GLN A 113 1.56 -12.87 8.82
N HIS A 114 2.53 -12.03 9.22
CA HIS A 114 2.71 -11.63 10.63
C HIS A 114 2.12 -10.26 10.96
N LEU A 115 1.72 -9.48 9.95
CA LEU A 115 1.01 -8.20 10.12
C LEU A 115 -0.46 -8.32 9.66
N ASP A 116 -1.01 -9.53 9.71
CA ASP A 116 -2.37 -9.89 9.27
C ASP A 116 -3.50 -9.26 10.11
N PHE A 117 -3.15 -8.63 11.24
CA PHE A 117 -4.07 -7.76 11.99
C PHE A 117 -4.57 -6.58 11.15
N ILE A 118 -3.86 -6.20 10.07
CA ILE A 118 -4.31 -5.27 9.05
C ILE A 118 -5.03 -6.07 7.96
N LYS A 119 -6.37 -6.10 8.00
CA LYS A 119 -7.18 -7.00 7.15
C LYS A 119 -7.22 -6.60 5.68
#